data_AF-A0A7J3BDF7-F1
#
_entry.id   AF-A0A7J3BDF7-F1
#
_cell.length_a   1.000
_cell.length_b   1.000
_cell.length_c   1.000
_cell.angle_alpha   90.00
_cell.angle_beta   90.00
_cell.angle_gamma   90.00
#
_symmetry.space_group_name_H-M   'P 1'
#
loop_
_entity.id
_entity.type
_entity.pdbx_description
1 polymer ?
#
loop_
_entity_poly.entity_id
_entity_poly.type
_entity_poly.pdbx_seq_one_letter_code
_entity_poly.pdbx_strand_id
1 'polypeptide(L)'
;MNLGKPPIGAPNLVHIMTYQATGEAGSAVGSRILQEIECRYGVRRSEPDDAVKFTSGSCEAYVRSIQEDDSTVLIISALSGSADRATPFAQVQADCDADMNPVLQLLPERPSSTFVIRIAEAKSLKEASNMAETYAARRLSSAGIVDGCLVSTMPSLACDQAFTTLRWELVVSPLSHHLEEASSSVWRLAGELASLASYAGRLSHLRSGRELMLKQVDASEESTQLRIDEILMELRKPAEQLKPEDLEEVLRE
;
A
#
# COMPACT_ATOMS: atom_id res chain seq x y z
N MET A 1 9.74 -8.04 -7.36
CA MET A 1 10.89 -7.16 -7.70
C MET A 1 12.07 -7.51 -6.80
N ASN A 2 13.31 -7.61 -7.32
CA ASN A 2 14.50 -7.90 -6.48
C ASN A 2 15.27 -6.61 -6.20
N LEU A 3 15.31 -6.18 -4.94
CA LEU A 3 16.00 -4.95 -4.53
C LEU A 3 17.52 -5.12 -4.37
N GLY A 4 18.04 -6.35 -4.47
CA GLY A 4 19.45 -6.64 -4.28
C GLY A 4 19.84 -6.70 -2.80
N LYS A 5 21.08 -6.31 -2.49
CA LYS A 5 21.58 -6.27 -1.11
C LYS A 5 20.98 -5.08 -0.34
N PRO A 6 20.70 -5.23 0.96
CA PRO A 6 20.27 -4.13 1.83
C PRO A 6 21.16 -2.87 1.73
N PRO A 7 20.64 -1.72 1.29
CA PRO A 7 21.43 -0.48 1.14
C PRO A 7 21.68 0.25 2.47
N ILE A 8 20.75 0.12 3.43
CA ILE A 8 20.82 0.74 4.76
C ILE A 8 20.33 -0.24 5.84
N GLY A 9 21.18 -1.15 6.32
CA GLY A 9 20.89 -2.03 7.47
C GLY A 9 19.48 -2.64 7.48
N ALA A 10 18.91 -2.84 8.68
CA ALA A 10 17.50 -3.16 8.85
C ALA A 10 16.72 -1.84 9.09
N PRO A 11 15.99 -1.31 8.10
CA PRO A 11 15.32 0.00 8.23
C PRO A 11 14.26 -0.05 9.32
N ASN A 12 13.94 1.09 9.93
CA ASN A 12 12.83 1.24 10.87
C ASN A 12 11.52 1.60 10.17
N LEU A 13 11.62 2.28 9.02
CA LEU A 13 10.48 2.78 8.26
C LEU A 13 10.76 2.62 6.76
N VAL A 14 9.77 2.16 6.01
CA VAL A 14 9.81 2.14 4.55
C VAL A 14 8.48 2.67 4.00
N HIS A 15 8.56 3.73 3.20
CA HIS A 15 7.46 4.18 2.35
C HIS A 15 7.66 3.63 0.94
N ILE A 16 6.60 3.07 0.39
CA ILE A 16 6.52 2.70 -1.01
C ILE A 16 5.40 3.51 -1.62
N MET A 17 5.71 4.30 -2.63
CA MET A 17 4.74 5.13 -3.34
C MET A 17 4.78 4.80 -4.82
N THR A 18 3.61 4.67 -5.42
CA THR A 18 3.50 4.39 -6.85
C THR A 18 2.83 5.54 -7.55
N TYR A 19 3.38 5.91 -8.70
CA TYR A 19 2.88 6.99 -9.54
C TYR A 19 2.64 6.43 -10.93
N GLN A 20 1.45 6.65 -11.46
CA GLN A 20 1.18 6.30 -12.85
C GLN A 20 1.85 7.26 -13.81
N ALA A 21 2.41 6.70 -14.87
CA ALA A 21 2.96 7.45 -15.98
C ALA A 21 1.81 7.95 -16.88
N THR A 22 1.20 9.06 -16.53
CA THR A 22 0.24 9.73 -17.44
C THR A 22 1.01 10.56 -18.48
N GLY A 23 1.31 9.94 -19.62
CA GLY A 23 2.01 10.56 -20.76
C GLY A 23 3.54 10.51 -20.68
N GLU A 24 4.24 11.22 -21.59
CA GLU A 24 5.71 11.23 -21.70
C GLU A 24 6.43 11.72 -20.42
N ALA A 25 5.73 12.47 -19.56
CA ALA A 25 6.26 12.99 -18.29
C ALA A 25 6.37 11.92 -17.18
N GLY A 26 5.67 10.79 -17.31
CA GLY A 26 5.60 9.75 -16.28
C GLY A 26 6.95 9.08 -15.99
N SER A 27 7.73 8.82 -17.04
CA SER A 27 9.07 8.23 -16.93
C SER A 27 10.08 9.15 -16.23
N ALA A 28 9.81 10.45 -16.13
CA ALA A 28 10.74 11.43 -15.56
C ALA A 28 10.50 11.71 -14.07
N VAL A 29 9.38 11.23 -13.49
CA VAL A 29 8.99 11.55 -12.11
C VAL A 29 10.06 11.10 -11.12
N GLY A 30 10.47 9.83 -11.20
CA GLY A 30 11.47 9.28 -10.28
C GLY A 30 12.82 9.97 -10.42
N SER A 31 13.27 10.22 -11.65
CA SER A 31 14.54 10.93 -11.89
C SER A 31 14.51 12.37 -11.39
N ARG A 32 13.39 13.09 -11.54
CA ARG A 32 13.23 14.45 -11.02
C ARG A 32 13.27 14.49 -9.50
N ILE A 33 12.60 13.54 -8.83
CA ILE A 33 12.57 13.47 -7.37
C ILE A 33 13.97 13.20 -6.81
N LEU A 34 14.67 12.23 -7.38
CA LEU A 34 16.04 11.92 -6.98
C LEU A 34 16.98 13.12 -7.21
N GLN A 35 16.83 13.85 -8.33
CA GLN A 35 17.60 15.07 -8.57
C GLN A 35 17.30 16.16 -7.52
N GLU A 36 16.05 16.35 -7.13
CA GLU A 36 15.67 17.32 -6.08
C GLU A 36 16.31 16.93 -4.73
N ILE A 37 16.33 15.64 -4.39
CA ILE A 37 17.00 15.12 -3.19
C ILE A 37 18.51 15.35 -3.27
N GLU A 38 19.14 15.06 -4.41
CA GLU A 38 20.56 15.32 -4.65
C GLU A 38 20.92 16.79 -4.40
N CYS A 39 20.14 17.70 -4.98
CA CYS A 39 20.31 19.15 -4.79
C CYS A 39 20.14 19.58 -3.33
N ARG A 40 19.10 19.09 -2.64
CA ARG A 40 18.75 19.52 -1.28
C ARG A 40 19.71 18.98 -0.22
N TYR A 41 20.17 17.74 -0.37
CA TYR A 41 21.00 17.06 0.61
C TYR A 41 22.49 17.00 0.23
N GLY A 42 22.88 17.53 -0.93
CA GLY A 42 24.28 17.59 -1.36
C GLY A 42 24.87 16.21 -1.65
N VAL A 43 24.04 15.27 -2.09
CA VAL A 43 24.39 13.86 -2.32
C VAL A 43 24.41 13.54 -3.81
N ARG A 44 25.06 12.44 -4.18
CA ARG A 44 25.13 11.98 -5.56
C ARG A 44 24.34 10.70 -5.74
N ARG A 45 23.71 10.56 -6.91
CA ARG A 45 23.10 9.31 -7.34
C ARG A 45 24.14 8.21 -7.44
N SER A 46 23.77 7.01 -7.01
CA SER A 46 24.48 5.80 -7.37
C SER A 46 23.93 5.26 -8.70
N GLU A 47 24.72 5.35 -9.76
CA GLU A 47 24.49 4.59 -10.99
C GLU A 47 25.09 3.17 -10.81
N PRO A 48 24.42 2.09 -11.24
CA PRO A 48 23.25 2.05 -12.12
C PRO A 48 21.88 1.96 -11.41
N ASP A 49 21.84 1.99 -10.08
CA ASP A 49 20.65 1.59 -9.31
C ASP A 49 19.52 2.64 -9.21
N ASP A 50 19.70 3.82 -9.81
CA ASP A 50 18.81 4.99 -9.69
C ASP A 50 18.38 5.21 -8.24
N ALA A 51 19.38 5.36 -7.38
CA ALA A 51 19.20 5.47 -5.95
C ALA A 51 20.11 6.54 -5.32
N VAL A 52 19.67 7.05 -4.18
CA VAL A 52 20.37 8.07 -3.41
C VAL A 52 20.34 7.69 -1.95
N LYS A 53 21.50 7.79 -1.30
CA LYS A 53 21.67 7.57 0.14
C LYS A 53 22.12 8.88 0.80
N PHE A 54 21.47 9.27 1.89
CA PHE A 54 21.72 10.55 2.55
C PHE A 54 21.34 10.49 4.03
N THR A 55 21.59 11.57 4.76
CA THR A 55 21.18 11.72 6.15
C THR A 55 20.09 12.79 6.24
N SER A 56 18.99 12.47 6.91
CA SER A 56 17.90 13.42 7.22
C SER A 56 17.68 13.40 8.72
N GLY A 57 18.03 14.50 9.40
CA GLY A 57 17.99 14.57 10.86
C GLY A 57 18.88 13.50 11.51
N SER A 58 18.27 12.63 12.30
CA SER A 58 18.93 11.51 12.99
C SER A 58 18.95 10.19 12.19
N CYS A 59 18.27 10.18 11.03
CA CYS A 59 18.09 8.98 10.22
C CYS A 59 19.06 8.93 9.03
N GLU A 60 19.58 7.74 8.78
CA GLU A 60 20.14 7.38 7.48
C GLU A 60 18.98 7.02 6.55
N ALA A 61 18.86 7.74 5.44
CA ALA A 61 17.79 7.59 4.47
C ALA A 61 18.32 7.03 3.15
N TYR A 62 17.48 6.26 2.49
CA TYR A 62 17.74 5.73 1.16
C TYR A 62 16.49 5.84 0.31
N VAL A 63 16.65 6.33 -0.91
CA VAL A 63 15.57 6.49 -1.87
C VAL A 63 15.98 5.82 -3.17
N ARG A 64 15.09 4.98 -3.71
CA ARG A 64 15.26 4.32 -5.00
C ARG A 64 14.04 4.53 -5.87
N SER A 65 14.27 4.83 -7.13
CA SER A 65 13.24 4.84 -8.16
C SER A 65 13.31 3.57 -8.99
N ILE A 66 12.16 2.97 -9.27
CA ILE A 66 12.06 1.76 -10.08
C ILE A 66 10.94 1.99 -11.10
N GLN A 67 11.30 1.87 -12.37
CA GLN A 67 10.33 1.99 -13.46
C GLN A 67 9.71 0.61 -13.73
N GLU A 68 8.39 0.51 -13.63
CA GLU A 68 7.61 -0.68 -13.97
C GLU A 68 6.56 -0.32 -15.03
N ASP A 69 6.73 -0.78 -16.26
CA ASP A 69 5.80 -0.56 -17.39
C ASP A 69 5.27 0.89 -17.47
N ASP A 70 4.04 1.10 -17.00
CA ASP A 70 3.24 2.31 -16.99
C ASP A 70 3.27 3.06 -15.64
N SER A 71 4.23 2.75 -14.77
CA SER A 71 4.31 3.29 -13.42
C SER A 71 5.74 3.47 -12.92
N THR A 72 5.92 4.42 -12.02
CA THR A 72 7.15 4.62 -11.27
C THR A 72 6.89 4.27 -9.81
N VAL A 73 7.69 3.36 -9.27
CA VAL A 73 7.67 2.97 -7.87
C VAL A 73 8.84 3.65 -7.16
N LEU A 74 8.55 4.42 -6.12
CA LEU A 74 9.53 5.01 -5.23
C LEU A 74 9.56 4.25 -3.92
N ILE A 75 10.75 3.78 -3.54
CA ILE A 75 11.00 3.15 -2.25
C ILE A 75 11.86 4.11 -1.45
N ILE A 76 11.35 4.54 -0.30
CA ILE A 76 11.99 5.48 0.60
C ILE A 76 12.11 4.77 1.94
N SER A 77 13.33 4.55 2.42
CA SER A 77 13.58 3.87 3.69
C SER A 77 14.37 4.76 4.62
N ALA A 78 14.10 4.64 5.92
CA ALA A 78 14.82 5.33 6.98
C ALA A 78 15.29 4.32 8.04
N LEU A 79 16.55 4.50 8.45
CA LEU A 79 17.20 3.79 9.54
C LEU A 79 17.60 4.83 10.59
N SER A 80 17.02 4.75 11.78
CA SER A 80 17.35 5.64 12.90
C SER A 80 18.76 5.33 13.42
N GLY A 81 19.64 6.33 13.45
CA GLY A 81 21.00 6.18 13.95
C GLY A 81 21.12 6.10 15.48
N SER A 82 20.04 6.41 16.21
CA SER A 82 20.03 6.56 17.68
C SER A 82 19.10 5.59 18.39
N ALA A 83 18.63 4.54 17.72
CA ALA A 83 17.75 3.55 18.34
C ALA A 83 18.53 2.70 19.36
N ASP A 84 18.70 3.22 20.58
CA ASP A 84 18.98 2.36 21.72
C ASP A 84 17.82 1.36 21.86
N ARG A 85 18.14 0.11 22.21
CA ARG A 85 17.14 -0.97 22.38
C ARG A 85 16.10 -0.64 23.46
N ALA A 86 16.39 0.34 24.32
CA ALA A 86 15.49 0.84 25.33
C ALA A 86 14.42 1.82 24.80
N THR A 87 14.61 2.40 23.61
CA THR A 87 13.67 3.38 23.06
C THR A 87 12.38 2.68 22.63
N PRO A 88 11.20 3.15 23.08
CA PRO A 88 9.93 2.55 22.68
C PRO A 88 9.73 2.59 21.16
N PHE A 89 9.22 1.51 20.59
CA PHE A 89 8.96 1.40 19.14
C PHE A 89 8.18 2.58 18.58
N ALA A 90 7.10 3.00 19.26
CA ALA A 90 6.29 4.15 18.84
C ALA A 90 7.08 5.47 18.79
N GLN A 91 8.05 5.66 19.69
CA GLN A 91 8.92 6.84 19.68
C GLN A 91 9.87 6.80 18.48
N VAL A 92 10.52 5.66 18.22
CA VAL A 92 11.40 5.49 17.06
C VAL A 92 10.63 5.77 15.76
N GLN A 93 9.39 5.30 15.65
CA GLN A 93 8.54 5.56 14.49
C GLN A 93 8.18 7.04 14.35
N ALA A 94 7.82 7.71 15.45
CA ALA A 94 7.52 9.15 15.43
C ALA A 94 8.73 10.00 15.04
N ASP A 95 9.93 9.64 15.51
CA ASP A 95 11.17 10.33 15.17
C ASP A 95 11.52 10.12 13.69
N CYS A 96 11.39 8.88 13.18
CA CYS A 96 11.58 8.59 11.75
C CYS A 96 10.57 9.35 10.88
N ASP A 97 9.29 9.39 11.28
CA ASP A 97 8.25 10.13 10.56
C ASP A 97 8.58 11.63 10.50
N ALA A 98 9.06 12.21 11.61
CA ALA A 98 9.46 13.61 11.68
C ALA A 98 10.68 13.91 10.78
N ASP A 99 11.70 13.05 10.82
CA ASP A 99 12.93 13.19 10.03
C ASP A 99 12.68 12.98 8.52
N MET A 100 11.70 12.15 8.16
CA MET A 100 11.36 11.86 6.77
C MET A 100 10.32 12.80 6.17
N ASN A 101 9.54 13.50 7.00
CA ASN A 101 8.53 14.46 6.52
C ASN A 101 9.07 15.48 5.50
N PRO A 102 10.27 16.09 5.66
CA PRO A 102 10.83 17.00 4.65
C PRO A 102 11.09 16.35 3.28
N VAL A 103 11.42 15.06 3.26
CA VAL A 103 11.61 14.27 2.03
C VAL A 103 10.27 13.96 1.40
N LEU A 104 9.29 13.53 2.20
CA LEU A 104 7.94 13.22 1.73
C LEU A 104 7.24 14.45 1.10
N GLN A 105 7.55 15.66 1.59
CA GLN A 105 7.06 16.92 1.02
C GLN A 105 7.64 17.26 -0.36
N LEU A 106 8.73 16.63 -0.78
CA LEU A 106 9.28 16.79 -2.14
C LEU A 106 8.55 15.93 -3.17
N LEU A 107 7.75 14.97 -2.71
CA LEU A 107 7.11 13.99 -3.58
C LEU A 107 5.88 14.59 -4.25
N PRO A 108 5.54 14.16 -5.47
CA PRO A 108 4.31 14.58 -6.11
C PRO A 108 3.10 14.21 -5.26
N GLU A 109 2.12 15.09 -5.26
CA GLU A 109 0.83 14.84 -4.62
C GLU A 109 0.09 13.68 -5.31
N ARG A 110 -0.75 12.97 -4.55
CA ARG A 110 -1.66 11.92 -5.05
C ARG A 110 -0.96 10.76 -5.77
N PRO A 111 -0.11 9.99 -5.09
CA PRO A 111 0.32 8.70 -5.62
C PRO A 111 -0.89 7.79 -5.88
N SER A 112 -0.77 6.84 -6.81
CA SER A 112 -1.80 5.84 -7.08
C SER A 112 -1.97 4.88 -5.90
N SER A 113 -0.87 4.56 -5.22
CA SER A 113 -0.88 3.83 -3.95
C SER A 113 0.26 4.27 -3.03
N THR A 114 0.06 4.08 -1.72
CA THR A 114 1.05 4.34 -0.68
C THR A 114 1.02 3.20 0.33
N PHE A 115 2.15 2.53 0.48
CA PHE A 115 2.36 1.51 1.50
C PHE A 115 3.37 2.06 2.50
N VAL A 116 3.01 2.04 3.78
CA VAL A 116 3.88 2.43 4.88
C VAL A 116 4.19 1.19 5.68
N ILE A 117 5.45 0.80 5.74
CA ILE A 117 5.94 -0.37 6.43
C ILE A 117 6.74 0.11 7.63
N ARG A 118 6.30 -0.27 8.82
CA ARG A 118 6.95 0.07 10.09
C ARG A 118 7.60 -1.17 10.65
N ILE A 119 8.91 -1.13 10.82
CA ILE A 119 9.68 -2.32 11.18
C ILE A 119 9.96 -2.30 12.68
N ALA A 120 9.41 -3.28 13.38
CA ALA A 120 9.60 -3.50 14.80
C ALA A 120 10.52 -4.71 15.01
N GLU A 121 11.69 -4.49 15.59
CA GLU A 121 12.56 -5.59 16.01
C GLU A 121 11.94 -6.32 17.20
N ALA A 122 11.72 -7.63 17.05
CA ALA A 122 11.16 -8.48 18.10
C ALA A 122 11.98 -9.75 18.24
N LYS A 123 12.13 -10.25 19.47
CA LYS A 123 12.87 -11.49 19.77
C LYS A 123 11.96 -12.72 19.73
N SER A 124 10.65 -12.52 19.59
CA SER A 124 9.68 -13.61 19.53
C SER A 124 8.42 -13.18 18.77
N LEU A 125 7.67 -14.16 18.28
CA LEU A 125 6.36 -13.92 17.66
C LEU A 125 5.38 -13.21 18.60
N LYS A 126 5.42 -13.58 19.90
CA LYS A 126 4.58 -12.96 20.92
C LYS A 126 4.91 -11.49 21.12
N GLU A 127 6.20 -11.16 21.17
CA GLU A 127 6.67 -9.78 21.28
C GLU A 127 6.30 -8.97 20.03
N ALA A 128 6.51 -9.54 18.84
CA ALA A 128 6.15 -8.92 17.57
C ALA A 128 4.65 -8.56 17.51
N SER A 129 3.78 -9.52 17.86
CA SER A 129 2.34 -9.32 17.91
C SER A 129 1.95 -8.23 18.91
N ASN A 130 2.53 -8.27 20.12
CA ASN A 130 2.25 -7.28 21.16
C ASN A 130 2.70 -5.88 20.74
N MET A 131 3.85 -5.74 20.10
CA MET A 131 4.34 -4.46 19.59
C MET A 131 3.41 -3.89 18.52
N ALA A 132 2.97 -4.72 17.57
CA ALA A 132 2.05 -4.32 16.53
C ALA A 132 0.69 -3.86 17.11
N GLU A 133 0.12 -4.61 18.05
CA GLU A 133 -1.13 -4.23 18.73
C GLU A 133 -0.99 -2.95 19.56
N THR A 134 0.14 -2.79 20.25
CA THR A 134 0.42 -1.60 21.07
C THR A 134 0.54 -0.36 20.18
N TYR A 135 1.29 -0.47 19.08
CA TYR A 135 1.43 0.61 18.12
C TYR A 135 0.11 0.99 17.47
N ALA A 136 -0.72 -0.01 17.15
CA ALA A 136 -2.04 0.21 16.58
C ALA A 136 -3.01 0.93 17.50
N ALA A 137 -2.76 0.91 18.82
CA ALA A 137 -3.72 1.29 19.85
C ALA A 137 -5.11 0.60 19.64
N ARG A 138 -5.14 -0.49 18.87
CA ARG A 138 -6.33 -1.18 18.35
C ARG A 138 -5.97 -2.61 17.96
N ARG A 139 -7.00 -3.43 17.75
CA ARG A 139 -6.81 -4.79 17.23
C ARG A 139 -6.36 -4.74 15.77
N LEU A 140 -5.35 -5.55 15.45
CA LEU A 140 -4.86 -5.73 14.08
C LEU A 140 -5.99 -6.22 13.16
N SER A 141 -6.01 -5.76 11.91
CA SER A 141 -7.00 -6.23 10.93
C SER A 141 -6.70 -7.66 10.49
N SER A 142 -5.43 -7.95 10.24
CA SER A 142 -4.93 -9.29 9.96
C SER A 142 -3.45 -9.38 10.32
N ALA A 143 -2.97 -10.60 10.55
CA ALA A 143 -1.55 -10.88 10.78
C ALA A 143 -1.18 -12.23 10.17
N GLY A 144 0.02 -12.36 9.63
CA GLY A 144 0.54 -13.58 9.03
C GLY A 144 2.06 -13.58 8.96
N ILE A 145 2.66 -14.73 8.67
CA ILE A 145 4.12 -14.86 8.49
C ILE A 145 4.43 -14.94 7.00
N VAL A 146 5.31 -14.06 6.52
CA VAL A 146 5.79 -14.00 5.12
C VAL A 146 7.30 -13.81 5.16
N ASP A 147 8.05 -14.66 4.47
CA ASP A 147 9.51 -14.56 4.33
C ASP A 147 10.31 -14.40 5.64
N GLY A 148 9.82 -15.05 6.70
CA GLY A 148 10.44 -14.98 8.03
C GLY A 148 10.14 -13.69 8.78
N CYS A 149 9.18 -12.89 8.33
CA CYS A 149 8.66 -11.73 9.01
C CYS A 149 7.21 -11.97 9.46
N LEU A 150 6.85 -11.55 10.67
CA LEU A 150 5.45 -11.31 11.01
C LEU A 150 5.02 -10.01 10.33
N VAL A 151 3.98 -10.09 9.51
CA VAL A 151 3.38 -8.95 8.82
C VAL A 151 1.98 -8.75 9.40
N SER A 152 1.74 -7.57 9.94
CA SER A 152 0.46 -7.17 10.54
C SER A 152 -0.11 -5.99 9.78
N THR A 153 -1.37 -6.11 9.34
CA THR A 153 -2.07 -5.02 8.66
C THR A 153 -2.84 -4.18 9.64
N MET A 154 -2.81 -2.88 9.39
CA MET A 154 -3.49 -1.88 10.19
C MET A 154 -4.80 -1.47 9.50
N PRO A 155 -5.90 -1.33 10.26
CA PRO A 155 -7.13 -0.83 9.68
C PRO A 155 -6.91 0.58 9.13
N SER A 156 -7.18 0.78 7.84
CA SER A 156 -7.10 2.11 7.23
C SER A 156 -8.10 3.04 7.90
N LEU A 157 -7.60 4.09 8.56
CA LEU A 157 -8.43 5.14 9.17
C LEU A 157 -9.08 6.07 8.14
N ALA A 158 -8.67 5.97 6.87
CA ALA A 158 -9.16 6.79 5.76
C ALA A 158 -9.86 5.90 4.73
N CYS A 159 -11.06 5.44 5.07
CA CYS A 159 -12.00 4.91 4.09
C CYS A 159 -13.29 5.73 4.15
N ASP A 160 -13.15 7.04 4.01
CA ASP A 160 -14.28 7.92 3.75
C ASP A 160 -14.03 8.67 2.44
N GLN A 161 -14.90 8.34 1.48
CA GLN A 161 -15.28 9.13 0.30
C GLN A 161 -14.29 9.22 -0.87
N ALA A 162 -14.77 8.70 -2.01
CA ALA A 162 -14.49 9.11 -3.40
C ALA A 162 -13.02 9.36 -3.80
N PHE A 163 -12.47 8.44 -4.59
CA PHE A 163 -11.24 8.62 -5.39
C PHE A 163 -9.93 8.88 -4.62
N THR A 164 -9.79 8.36 -3.41
CA THR A 164 -8.55 8.51 -2.63
C THR A 164 -7.47 7.51 -3.04
N THR A 165 -6.21 7.96 -3.01
CA THR A 165 -5.00 7.12 -3.09
C THR A 165 -5.14 5.88 -2.22
N LEU A 166 -4.86 4.71 -2.78
CA LEU A 166 -4.89 3.46 -2.01
C LEU A 166 -3.78 3.50 -0.94
N ARG A 167 -4.15 3.52 0.34
CA ARG A 167 -3.18 3.58 1.45
C ARG A 167 -3.21 2.33 2.32
N TRP A 168 -2.04 1.74 2.53
CA TRP A 168 -1.82 0.59 3.41
C TRP A 168 -0.77 0.93 4.45
N GLU A 169 -1.04 0.55 5.70
CA GLU A 169 -0.07 0.66 6.79
C GLU A 169 0.14 -0.73 7.38
N LEU A 170 1.42 -1.10 7.53
CA LEU A 170 1.88 -2.43 7.88
C LEU A 170 2.88 -2.31 9.02
N VAL A 171 2.77 -3.18 10.03
CA VAL A 171 3.83 -3.40 11.01
C VAL A 171 4.50 -4.74 10.68
N VAL A 172 5.81 -4.71 10.51
CA VAL A 172 6.62 -5.87 10.12
C VAL A 172 7.65 -6.15 11.20
N SER A 173 7.73 -7.40 11.63
CA SER A 173 8.75 -7.85 12.57
C SER A 173 9.53 -9.03 12.01
N PRO A 174 10.82 -8.87 11.67
CA PRO A 174 11.65 -10.02 11.32
C PRO A 174 11.77 -10.96 12.52
N LEU A 175 11.64 -12.27 12.27
CA LEU A 175 11.73 -13.31 13.31
C LEU A 175 13.15 -13.87 13.45
N SER A 176 14.11 -13.46 12.62
CA SER A 176 15.51 -13.86 12.77
C SER A 176 16.19 -13.10 13.91
N HIS A 177 17.06 -13.81 14.63
CA HIS A 177 17.92 -13.23 15.66
C HIS A 177 19.21 -12.62 15.09
N HIS A 178 19.51 -12.86 13.81
CA HIS A 178 20.68 -12.32 13.13
C HIS A 178 20.30 -11.06 12.36
N LEU A 179 20.97 -9.94 12.65
CA LEU A 179 20.65 -8.64 12.06
C LEU A 179 20.75 -8.62 10.53
N GLU A 180 21.74 -9.32 9.96
CA GLU A 180 21.90 -9.41 8.50
C GLU A 180 20.76 -10.19 7.83
N GLU A 181 20.31 -11.28 8.45
CA GLU A 181 19.18 -12.07 7.97
C GLU A 181 17.86 -11.30 8.13
N ALA A 182 17.66 -10.66 9.27
CA ALA A 182 16.50 -9.82 9.55
C ALA A 182 16.40 -8.67 8.53
N SER A 183 17.51 -7.97 8.30
CA SER A 183 17.63 -6.95 7.25
C SER A 183 17.29 -7.52 5.87
N SER A 184 17.89 -8.64 5.50
CA SER A 184 17.66 -9.27 4.20
C SER A 184 16.20 -9.69 3.98
N SER A 185 15.54 -10.23 5.02
CA SER A 185 14.11 -10.58 4.99
C SER A 185 13.23 -9.34 4.82
N VAL A 186 13.50 -8.27 5.58
CA VAL A 186 12.75 -7.00 5.46
C VAL A 186 12.88 -6.41 4.07
N TRP A 187 14.09 -6.38 3.50
CA TRP A 187 14.32 -5.84 2.16
C TRP A 187 13.69 -6.70 1.06
N ARG A 188 13.70 -8.02 1.21
CA ARG A 188 12.97 -8.93 0.30
C ARG A 188 11.48 -8.63 0.34
N LEU A 189 10.89 -8.59 1.53
CA LEU A 189 9.48 -8.27 1.72
C LEU A 189 9.12 -6.88 1.18
N ALA A 190 9.97 -5.87 1.38
CA ALA A 190 9.76 -4.54 0.81
C ALA A 190 9.73 -4.57 -0.73
N GLY A 191 10.55 -5.40 -1.37
CA GLY A 191 10.52 -5.61 -2.82
C GLY A 191 9.24 -6.31 -3.30
N GLU A 192 8.70 -7.26 -2.54
CA GLU A 192 7.42 -7.90 -2.85
C GLU A 192 6.25 -6.93 -2.68
N LEU A 193 6.25 -6.17 -1.57
CA LEU A 193 5.26 -5.13 -1.31
C LEU A 193 5.33 -3.98 -2.32
N ALA A 194 6.50 -3.72 -2.90
CA ALA A 194 6.65 -2.76 -3.98
C ALA A 194 5.90 -3.18 -5.24
N SER A 195 6.07 -4.44 -5.66
CA SER A 195 5.27 -5.00 -6.76
C SER A 195 3.78 -5.03 -6.42
N LEU A 196 3.40 -5.39 -5.19
CA LEU A 196 2.00 -5.38 -4.75
C LEU A 196 1.40 -3.96 -4.80
N ALA A 197 2.14 -2.95 -4.32
CA ALA A 197 1.71 -1.56 -4.34
C ALA A 197 1.47 -1.07 -5.77
N SER A 198 2.33 -1.46 -6.72
CA SER A 198 2.20 -1.16 -8.15
C SER A 198 0.91 -1.74 -8.71
N TYR A 199 0.70 -3.05 -8.56
CA TYR A 199 -0.53 -3.71 -9.03
C TYR A 199 -1.79 -3.15 -8.38
N ALA A 200 -1.75 -2.88 -7.08
CA ALA A 200 -2.89 -2.35 -6.35
C ALA A 200 -3.22 -0.90 -6.78
N GLY A 201 -2.20 -0.09 -7.06
CA GLY A 201 -2.36 1.24 -7.66
C GLY A 201 -3.02 1.19 -9.03
N ARG A 202 -2.55 0.29 -9.91
CA ARG A 202 -3.14 0.06 -11.25
C ARG A 202 -4.59 -0.40 -11.16
N LEU A 203 -4.89 -1.34 -10.27
CA LEU A 203 -6.25 -1.82 -10.03
C LEU A 203 -7.16 -0.70 -9.51
N SER A 204 -6.67 0.11 -8.56
CA SER A 204 -7.42 1.26 -8.03
C SER A 204 -7.74 2.28 -9.13
N HIS A 205 -6.77 2.58 -10.00
CA HIS A 205 -6.99 3.46 -11.14
C HIS A 205 -7.99 2.89 -12.16
N LEU A 206 -7.86 1.60 -12.51
CA LEU A 206 -8.82 0.95 -13.40
C LEU A 206 -10.24 0.94 -12.83
N ARG A 207 -10.38 0.69 -11.53
CA ARG A 207 -11.66 0.72 -10.83
C ARG A 207 -12.29 2.10 -10.85
N SER A 208 -11.51 3.14 -10.52
CA SER A 208 -12.00 4.53 -10.53
C SER A 208 -12.36 5.00 -11.94
N GLY A 209 -11.55 4.69 -12.96
CA GLY A 209 -11.86 5.01 -14.36
C GLY A 209 -13.11 4.31 -14.92
N ARG A 210 -13.53 3.20 -14.30
CA ARG A 210 -14.72 2.43 -14.68
C ARG A 210 -15.88 2.56 -13.69
N GLU A 211 -15.79 3.44 -12.70
CA GLU A 211 -16.79 3.51 -11.63
C GLU A 211 -18.21 3.73 -12.15
N LEU A 212 -18.39 4.59 -13.16
CA LEU A 212 -19.69 4.82 -13.78
C LEU A 212 -20.24 3.57 -14.48
N MET A 213 -19.37 2.84 -15.21
CA MET A 213 -19.78 1.60 -15.86
C MET A 213 -20.13 0.53 -14.84
N LEU A 214 -19.35 0.41 -13.75
CA LEU A 214 -19.63 -0.53 -12.66
C LEU A 214 -20.97 -0.21 -11.99
N LYS A 215 -21.24 1.06 -11.69
CA LYS A 215 -22.55 1.50 -11.15
C LYS A 215 -23.71 1.19 -12.10
N GLN A 216 -23.50 1.28 -13.41
CA GLN A 216 -24.52 0.92 -14.39
C GLN A 216 -24.78 -0.59 -14.42
N VAL A 217 -23.73 -1.41 -14.29
CA VAL A 217 -23.87 -2.87 -14.16
C VAL A 217 -24.63 -3.22 -12.89
N ASP A 218 -24.25 -2.65 -11.74
CA ASP A 218 -24.91 -2.89 -10.46
C ASP A 218 -26.41 -2.49 -10.52
N ALA A 219 -26.72 -1.33 -11.08
CA ALA A 219 -28.11 -0.89 -11.26
C ALA A 219 -28.90 -1.78 -12.22
N SER A 220 -28.27 -2.29 -13.28
CA SER A 220 -28.90 -3.24 -14.20
C SER A 220 -29.17 -4.59 -13.52
N GLU A 221 -28.26 -5.05 -12.66
CA GLU A 221 -28.41 -6.29 -11.90
C GLU A 221 -29.55 -6.15 -10.88
N GLU A 222 -29.59 -5.07 -10.10
CA GLU A 222 -30.68 -4.78 -9.16
C GLU A 222 -32.03 -4.70 -9.88
N SER A 223 -32.10 -4.01 -11.03
CA SER A 223 -33.31 -3.95 -11.84
C SER A 223 -33.74 -5.33 -12.36
N THR A 224 -32.79 -6.17 -12.77
CA THR A 224 -33.07 -7.53 -13.25
C THR A 224 -33.57 -8.41 -12.11
N GLN A 225 -32.97 -8.29 -10.93
CA GLN A 225 -33.36 -9.04 -9.73
C GLN A 225 -34.78 -8.66 -9.29
N LEU A 226 -35.10 -7.36 -9.25
CA LEU A 226 -36.46 -6.89 -8.97
C LEU A 226 -37.48 -7.47 -9.96
N ARG A 227 -37.13 -7.51 -11.25
CA ARG A 227 -38.01 -8.09 -12.27
C ARG A 227 -38.22 -9.58 -12.08
N ILE A 228 -37.17 -10.34 -11.75
CA ILE A 228 -37.29 -11.77 -11.43
C ILE A 228 -38.21 -11.97 -10.23
N ASP A 229 -38.06 -11.16 -9.19
CA ASP A 229 -38.88 -11.25 -7.98
C ASP A 229 -40.35 -10.91 -8.25
N GLU A 230 -40.63 -9.92 -9.11
CA GLU A 230 -41.99 -9.61 -9.60
C GLU A 230 -42.60 -10.81 -10.34
N ILE A 231 -41.87 -11.37 -11.31
CA ILE A 231 -42.32 -12.54 -12.09
C ILE A 231 -42.62 -13.71 -11.14
N LEU A 232 -41.73 -13.99 -10.19
CA LEU A 232 -41.91 -15.07 -9.23
C LEU A 232 -43.07 -14.82 -8.27
N MET A 233 -43.32 -13.57 -7.89
CA MET A 233 -44.48 -13.19 -7.07
C MET A 233 -45.79 -13.42 -7.83
N GLU A 234 -45.85 -13.00 -9.10
CA GLU A 234 -47.00 -13.25 -9.97
C GLU A 234 -47.25 -14.75 -10.18
N LEU A 235 -46.21 -15.53 -10.44
CA LEU A 235 -46.30 -16.99 -10.61
C LEU A 235 -46.74 -17.75 -9.35
N ARG A 236 -46.55 -17.17 -8.15
CA ARG A 236 -46.97 -17.77 -6.88
C ARG A 236 -48.42 -17.48 -6.52
N LYS A 237 -49.14 -16.66 -7.30
CA LYS A 237 -50.57 -16.42 -7.07
C LYS A 237 -51.37 -17.72 -7.26
N PRO A 238 -52.45 -17.93 -6.49
CA PRO A 238 -53.30 -19.12 -6.66
C PRO A 238 -53.84 -19.21 -8.09
N ALA A 239 -53.85 -20.42 -8.67
CA ALA A 239 -54.20 -20.68 -10.08
C ALA A 239 -55.58 -20.16 -10.52
N GLU A 240 -56.46 -19.83 -9.57
CA GLU A 240 -57.78 -19.27 -9.80
C GLU A 240 -57.76 -17.76 -10.12
N GLN A 241 -56.63 -17.08 -9.92
CA GLN A 241 -56.44 -15.64 -10.12
C GLN A 241 -55.49 -15.30 -11.29
N LEU A 242 -54.82 -16.28 -11.89
CA LEU A 242 -53.88 -16.08 -13.00
C LEU A 242 -54.60 -16.29 -14.33
N LYS A 243 -54.83 -15.21 -15.08
CA LYS A 243 -55.28 -15.34 -16.48
C LYS A 243 -54.05 -15.61 -17.37
N PRO A 244 -54.20 -16.39 -18.46
CA PRO A 244 -53.10 -16.64 -19.41
C PRO A 244 -52.56 -15.35 -20.04
N GLU A 245 -53.42 -14.34 -20.18
CA GLU A 245 -53.09 -13.01 -20.71
C GLU A 245 -52.07 -12.27 -19.82
N ASP A 246 -52.19 -12.39 -18.49
CA ASP A 246 -51.33 -11.71 -17.52
C ASP A 246 -49.89 -12.29 -17.54
N LEU A 247 -49.76 -13.59 -17.87
CA LEU A 247 -48.47 -14.29 -17.99
C LEU A 247 -47.72 -13.94 -19.28
N GLU A 248 -48.44 -13.77 -20.40
CA GLU A 248 -47.83 -13.34 -21.66
C GLU A 248 -47.34 -11.89 -21.60
N GLU A 249 -48.05 -11.01 -20.89
CA GLU A 249 -47.67 -9.60 -20.74
C GLU A 249 -46.43 -9.44 -19.86
N VAL A 250 -46.30 -10.25 -18.80
CA VAL A 250 -45.16 -10.24 -17.89
C VAL A 250 -43.87 -10.79 -18.56
N LEU A 251 -43.99 -11.64 -19.58
CA LEU A 251 -42.86 -12.27 -20.29
C LEU A 251 -42.44 -11.59 -21.61
N ARG A 252 -43.11 -10.50 -22.04
CA ARG A 252 -42.93 -9.92 -23.39
C ARG A 252 -41.98 -8.72 -23.52
N GLU A 253 -41.23 -8.35 -22.50
CA GLU A 253 -40.12 -7.39 -22.59
C GLU A 253 -38.76 -8.11 -22.50
#